data_AF-A0A257JQ58-F1
#
_entry.id   AF-A0A257JQ58-F1
#
_cell.length_a   1.000
_cell.length_b   1.000
_cell.length_c   1.000
_cell.angle_alpha   90.00
_cell.angle_beta   90.00
_cell.angle_gamma   90.00
#
_symmetry.space_group_name_H-M   'P 1'
#
loop_
_entity.id
_entity.type
_entity.pdbx_description
1 polymer ?
#
loop_
_entity_poly.entity_id
_entity_poly.type
_entity_poly.pdbx_seq_one_letter_code
_entity_poly.pdbx_strand_id
1 'polypeptide(L)'
;MFRLVARRPAAQPTSVMSTRVQVCPPELWPSSVSWHGRMRRWGARLAQRCLPLLPAPARPVNRLALVKAEFDADLADVLGESALYLRDRIQRARSLRELWHLRSSVYGEVAVQFS
;
A
#
# COMPACT_ATOMS: atom_id res chain seq x y z
N MET A 1 -28.84 5.19 -9.81
CA MET A 1 -29.35 4.06 -8.99
C MET A 1 -28.29 3.73 -7.93
N PHE A 2 -28.47 4.15 -6.67
CA PHE A 2 -27.53 3.86 -5.59
C PHE A 2 -27.98 2.61 -4.83
N ARG A 3 -27.21 1.53 -4.91
CA ARG A 3 -27.47 0.29 -4.18
C ARG A 3 -26.90 0.43 -2.76
N LEU A 4 -27.75 0.76 -1.79
CA LEU A 4 -27.40 0.74 -0.38
C LEU A 4 -27.25 -0.72 0.07
N VAL A 5 -26.01 -1.17 0.25
CA VAL A 5 -25.74 -2.44 0.93
C VAL A 5 -25.96 -2.22 2.42
N ALA A 6 -27.12 -2.64 2.92
CA ALA A 6 -27.41 -2.63 4.34
C ALA A 6 -26.42 -3.56 5.07
N ARG A 7 -25.61 -3.01 5.98
CA ARG A 7 -24.81 -3.83 6.90
C ARG A 7 -25.77 -4.54 7.83
N ARG A 8 -25.80 -5.87 7.75
CA ARG A 8 -26.50 -6.72 8.72
C ARG A 8 -25.95 -6.41 10.12
N PRO A 9 -26.81 -6.19 11.13
CA PRO A 9 -26.34 -6.05 12.50
C PRO A 9 -25.61 -7.34 12.92
N ALA A 10 -24.45 -7.18 13.54
CA ALA A 10 -23.71 -8.31 14.10
C ALA A 10 -24.58 -8.99 15.17
N ALA A 11 -24.70 -10.32 15.11
CA ALA A 11 -25.46 -11.09 16.08
C ALA A 11 -24.94 -10.85 17.50
N GLN A 12 -25.85 -10.75 18.47
CA GLN A 12 -25.48 -10.55 19.87
C GLN A 12 -24.66 -11.75 20.38
N PRO A 13 -23.51 -11.52 21.03
CA PRO A 13 -22.64 -12.59 21.47
C PRO A 13 -23.23 -13.30 22.69
N THR A 14 -23.78 -14.50 22.49
CA THR A 14 -24.12 -15.44 23.57
C THR A 14 -22.93 -16.34 23.86
N SER A 15 -21.88 -15.83 24.51
CA SER A 15 -20.92 -16.70 25.19
C SER A 15 -20.00 -15.90 26.10
N VAL A 16 -20.03 -16.23 27.38
CA VAL A 16 -19.05 -15.82 28.39
C VAL A 16 -17.82 -16.72 28.22
N MET A 17 -17.12 -16.65 27.08
CA MET A 17 -15.86 -17.38 26.89
C MET A 17 -14.89 -16.67 25.95
N SER A 18 -13.67 -16.53 26.48
CA SER A 18 -12.41 -16.26 25.82
C SER A 18 -12.28 -14.92 25.08
N THR A 19 -11.35 -14.13 25.60
CA THR A 19 -10.82 -12.87 25.09
C THR A 19 -10.41 -12.98 23.63
N ARG A 20 -11.35 -12.89 22.70
CA ARG A 20 -11.05 -12.72 21.27
C ARG A 20 -10.40 -11.36 21.12
N VAL A 21 -9.07 -11.34 20.99
CA VAL A 21 -8.33 -10.13 20.62
C VAL A 21 -8.90 -9.68 19.28
N GLN A 22 -9.62 -8.56 19.32
CA GLN A 22 -10.18 -7.95 18.13
C GLN A 22 -9.01 -7.36 17.35
N VAL A 23 -8.48 -8.12 16.40
CA VAL A 23 -7.47 -7.61 15.46
C VAL A 23 -8.19 -6.68 14.50
N CYS A 24 -8.23 -5.40 14.86
CA CYS A 24 -8.74 -4.37 13.97
C CYS A 24 -7.83 -4.29 12.74
N PRO A 25 -8.39 -4.26 11.52
CA PRO A 25 -7.59 -4.05 10.32
C PRO A 25 -6.86 -2.71 10.45
N PRO A 26 -5.59 -2.60 10.01
CA PRO A 26 -4.87 -1.35 10.04
C PRO A 26 -5.72 -0.28 9.32
N GLU A 27 -5.86 0.90 9.93
CA GLU A 27 -6.64 1.98 9.33
C GLU A 27 -6.01 2.39 8.00
N LEU A 28 -6.52 1.84 6.91
CA LEU A 28 -6.22 2.25 5.53
C LEU A 28 -6.95 3.56 5.27
N TRP A 29 -6.44 4.64 5.88
CA TRP A 29 -7.08 5.95 6.03
C TRP A 29 -8.48 5.94 6.64
N PRO A 30 -8.92 7.05 7.25
CA PRO A 30 -10.35 7.35 7.32
C PRO A 30 -10.94 7.32 5.91
N SER A 31 -11.64 6.22 5.61
CA SER A 31 -12.33 6.03 4.35
C SER A 31 -13.10 7.30 3.98
N SER A 32 -12.86 7.80 2.78
CA SER A 32 -13.62 8.93 2.19
C SER A 32 -15.13 8.69 2.12
N VAL A 33 -15.50 7.43 2.33
CA VAL A 33 -16.84 6.89 2.27
C VAL A 33 -17.69 7.35 3.45
N SER A 34 -17.11 7.47 4.65
CA SER A 34 -17.86 7.90 5.85
C SER A 34 -17.95 9.43 5.97
N TRP A 35 -19.10 9.93 6.44
CA TRP A 35 -19.30 11.36 6.75
C TRP A 35 -18.26 11.88 7.75
N HIS A 36 -18.01 11.11 8.81
CA HIS A 36 -17.00 11.42 9.82
C HIS A 36 -15.57 11.51 9.22
N GLY A 37 -15.21 10.61 8.30
CA GLY A 37 -13.94 10.67 7.57
C GLY A 37 -13.82 11.88 6.63
N ARG A 38 -14.94 12.38 6.10
CA ARG A 38 -14.97 13.65 5.35
C ARG A 38 -14.76 14.86 6.24
N MET A 39 -15.46 14.94 7.38
CA MET A 39 -15.32 16.03 8.35
C MET A 39 -13.90 16.12 8.93
N ARG A 40 -13.32 14.99 9.35
CA ARG A 40 -11.93 14.94 9.84
C ARG A 40 -10.92 15.50 8.82
N ARG A 41 -11.08 15.17 7.53
CA ARG A 41 -10.20 15.67 6.46
C ARG A 41 -10.45 17.13 6.12
N TRP A 42 -11.69 17.60 6.24
CA TRP A 42 -11.98 19.03 6.11
C TRP A 42 -11.30 19.82 7.23
N GLY A 43 -11.42 19.37 8.48
CA GLY A 43 -10.73 19.98 9.64
C GLY A 43 -9.21 19.94 9.52
N ALA A 44 -8.62 18.81 9.12
CA ALA A 44 -7.17 18.70 8.90
C ALA A 44 -6.67 19.65 7.82
N ARG A 45 -7.41 19.81 6.70
CA ARG A 45 -7.06 20.77 5.64
C ARG A 45 -7.14 22.22 6.12
N LEU A 46 -8.13 22.56 6.94
CA LEU A 46 -8.23 23.88 7.55
C LEU A 46 -7.07 24.15 8.52
N ALA A 47 -6.78 23.21 9.41
CA ALA A 47 -5.66 23.30 10.35
C ALA A 47 -4.34 23.55 9.62
N GLN A 48 -4.12 22.85 8.51
CA GLN A 48 -2.91 22.98 7.71
C GLN A 48 -2.81 24.30 6.92
N ARG A 49 -3.95 24.91 6.60
CA ARG A 49 -4.02 26.25 5.99
C ARG A 49 -3.78 27.36 7.02
N CYS A 50 -4.21 27.16 8.27
CA CYS A 50 -3.98 28.11 9.36
C CYS A 50 -2.57 27.99 9.97
N LEU A 51 -1.97 26.81 9.93
CA LEU A 51 -0.68 26.50 10.56
C LEU A 51 0.19 25.72 9.56
N PRO A 52 0.92 26.41 8.66
CA PRO A 52 1.73 25.78 7.62
C PRO A 52 2.94 25.02 8.17
N LEU A 53 3.28 25.24 9.45
CA LEU A 53 4.36 24.56 10.16
C LEU A 53 3.97 23.14 10.64
N LEU A 54 2.67 22.77 10.61
CA LEU A 54 2.29 21.40 10.96
C LEU A 54 2.71 20.41 9.87
N PRO A 55 3.24 19.23 10.27
CA PRO A 55 3.59 18.19 9.32
C PRO A 55 2.34 17.74 8.55
N ALA A 56 2.49 17.63 7.22
CA ALA A 56 1.40 17.16 6.39
C ALA A 56 0.95 15.75 6.80
N PRO A 57 -0.36 15.45 6.72
CA PRO A 57 -0.84 14.11 7.04
C PRO A 57 -0.13 13.11 6.14
N ALA A 58 0.65 12.22 6.74
CA ALA A 58 1.44 11.23 6.02
C ALA A 58 0.49 10.34 5.21
N ARG A 59 0.58 10.44 3.89
CA ARG A 59 -0.02 9.51 2.95
C ARG A 59 0.60 8.13 3.28
N PRO A 60 -0.13 7.06 3.70
CA PRO A 60 0.45 5.74 3.80
C PRO A 60 1.19 5.46 2.51
N VAL A 61 2.46 5.18 2.75
CA VAL A 61 3.48 5.09 1.73
C VAL A 61 2.97 4.10 0.70
N ASN A 62 2.99 4.50 -0.56
CA ASN A 62 2.59 3.60 -1.63
C ASN A 62 3.57 2.43 -1.59
N ARG A 63 3.19 1.32 -0.93
CA ARG A 63 4.06 0.16 -0.75
C ARG A 63 4.56 -0.36 -2.09
N LEU A 64 3.74 -0.27 -3.14
CA LEU A 64 4.17 -0.61 -4.48
C LEU A 64 5.34 0.27 -4.94
N ALA A 65 5.27 1.59 -4.72
CA ALA A 65 6.34 2.50 -5.12
C ALA A 65 7.63 2.25 -4.32
N LEU A 66 7.54 1.95 -3.02
CA LEU A 66 8.70 1.59 -2.21
C LEU A 66 9.38 0.33 -2.74
N VAL A 67 8.60 -0.74 -2.92
CA VAL A 67 9.15 -2.02 -3.40
C VAL A 67 9.69 -1.89 -4.82
N LYS A 68 9.06 -1.09 -5.69
CA LYS A 68 9.61 -0.79 -7.02
C LYS A 68 10.98 -0.10 -6.93
N ALA A 69 11.15 0.85 -6.01
CA ALA A 69 12.41 1.54 -5.82
C ALA A 69 13.51 0.59 -5.29
N GLU A 70 13.15 -0.32 -4.37
CA GLU A 70 14.07 -1.36 -3.88
C GLU A 70 14.54 -2.27 -5.03
N PHE A 71 13.62 -2.78 -5.84
CA PHE A 71 13.95 -3.60 -7.01
C PHE A 71 14.82 -2.87 -8.04
N ASP A 72 14.57 -1.58 -8.26
CA ASP A 72 15.35 -0.78 -9.21
C ASP A 72 16.76 -0.45 -8.65
N ALA A 73 16.89 -0.31 -7.33
CA ALA A 73 18.18 -0.18 -6.66
C ALA A 73 19.01 -1.47 -6.75
N ASP A 74 18.38 -2.64 -6.53
CA ASP A 74 19.06 -3.94 -6.63
C ASP A 74 19.56 -4.24 -8.07
N LEU A 75 18.88 -3.71 -9.08
CA LEU A 75 19.26 -3.85 -10.49
C LEU A 75 20.17 -2.72 -11.01
N ALA A 76 20.53 -1.74 -10.17
CA ALA A 76 21.33 -0.59 -10.60
C ALA A 76 22.72 -1.02 -11.11
N ASP A 77 23.30 -2.06 -10.51
CA ASP A 77 24.63 -2.57 -10.81
C ASP A 77 24.64 -3.68 -11.86
N VAL A 78 23.46 -4.15 -12.29
CA VAL A 78 23.34 -5.23 -13.29
C VAL A 78 23.27 -4.61 -14.68
N LEU A 79 24.26 -4.94 -15.51
CA LEU A 79 24.40 -4.43 -16.87
C LEU A 79 23.86 -5.43 -17.89
N GLY A 80 23.41 -4.93 -19.06
CA GLY A 80 22.98 -5.76 -20.18
C GLY A 80 21.54 -5.49 -20.65
N GLU A 81 21.20 -5.98 -21.85
CA GLU A 81 19.87 -5.78 -22.44
C GLU A 81 18.76 -6.50 -21.66
N SER A 82 19.05 -7.68 -21.12
CA SER A 82 18.11 -8.45 -20.29
C SER A 82 17.75 -7.70 -19.00
N ALA A 83 18.73 -7.09 -18.34
CA ALA A 83 18.53 -6.26 -17.17
C ALA A 83 17.71 -5.00 -17.49
N LEU A 84 17.97 -4.33 -18.61
CA LEU A 84 17.18 -3.17 -19.06
C LEU A 84 15.71 -3.55 -19.31
N TYR A 85 15.46 -4.69 -19.97
CA TYR A 85 14.11 -5.21 -20.18
C TYR A 85 13.40 -5.53 -18.86
N LEU A 86 14.13 -6.08 -17.89
CA LEU A 86 13.59 -6.39 -16.57
C LEU A 86 13.23 -5.12 -15.78
N ARG A 87 14.07 -4.08 -15.81
CA ARG A 87 13.80 -2.77 -15.20
C ARG A 87 12.53 -2.15 -15.78
N ASP A 88 12.38 -2.19 -17.09
CA ASP A 88 11.20 -1.69 -17.79
C ASP A 88 9.92 -2.45 -17.37
N ARG A 89 9.99 -3.78 -17.19
CA ARG A 89 8.88 -4.58 -16.63
C ARG A 89 8.55 -4.22 -15.18
N ILE A 90 9.55 -4.01 -14.34
CA ILE A 90 9.37 -3.55 -12.94
C ILE A 90 8.67 -2.19 -12.93
N GLN A 91 9.06 -1.28 -13.83
CA GLN A 91 8.42 0.03 -13.94
C GLN A 91 6.96 -0.05 -14.40
N ARG A 92 6.61 -1.01 -15.26
CA ARG A 92 5.22 -1.22 -15.70
C ARG A 92 4.34 -2.01 -14.73
N ALA A 93 4.92 -2.66 -13.72
CA ALA A 93 4.16 -3.45 -12.75
C ALA A 93 3.13 -2.59 -11.99
N ARG A 94 1.89 -3.08 -11.94
CA ARG A 94 0.73 -2.39 -11.34
C ARG A 94 0.35 -2.95 -9.97
N SER A 95 0.97 -4.05 -9.55
CA SER A 95 0.67 -4.70 -8.28
C SER A 95 1.89 -5.37 -7.65
N LEU A 96 1.84 -5.54 -6.32
CA LEU A 96 2.88 -6.28 -5.58
C LEU A 96 2.96 -7.75 -6.03
N ARG A 97 1.84 -8.31 -6.51
CA ARG A 97 1.80 -9.68 -7.05
C ARG A 97 2.61 -9.80 -8.33
N GLU A 98 2.48 -8.83 -9.24
CA GLU A 98 3.30 -8.81 -10.47
C GLU A 98 4.78 -8.70 -10.13
N LEU A 99 5.16 -7.81 -9.21
CA LEU A 99 6.55 -7.70 -8.74
C LEU A 99 7.06 -9.00 -8.10
N TRP A 100 6.23 -9.68 -7.31
CA TRP A 100 6.59 -10.97 -6.72
C TRP A 100 6.97 -12.01 -7.78
N HIS A 101 6.25 -12.06 -8.89
CA HIS A 101 6.57 -12.96 -10.00
C HIS A 101 7.86 -12.59 -10.74
N LEU A 102 8.29 -11.33 -10.69
CA LEU A 102 9.56 -10.89 -11.30
C LEU A 102 10.79 -11.25 -10.46
N ARG A 103 10.60 -11.66 -9.19
CA ARG A 103 11.70 -11.92 -8.25
C ARG A 103 12.66 -13.00 -8.75
N SER A 104 12.16 -14.07 -9.36
CA SER A 104 13.03 -15.14 -9.91
C SER A 104 13.86 -14.65 -11.08
N SER A 105 13.30 -13.79 -11.94
CA SER A 105 14.03 -13.17 -13.04
C SER A 105 15.15 -12.27 -12.53
N VAL A 106 14.89 -11.46 -11.49
CA VAL A 106 15.95 -10.64 -10.84
C VAL A 106 17.10 -11.51 -10.35
N TYR A 107 16.80 -12.60 -9.63
CA TYR A 107 17.84 -13.50 -9.15
C TYR A 107 18.59 -14.21 -10.28
N GLY A 108 17.93 -14.53 -11.39
CA GLY A 108 18.59 -15.09 -12.56
C GLY A 108 19.62 -14.13 -13.15
N GLU A 109 19.24 -12.88 -13.37
CA GLU A 109 20.16 -11.85 -13.91
C GLU A 109 21.33 -11.57 -12.97
N VAL A 110 21.06 -11.47 -11.65
CA VAL A 110 22.11 -11.31 -10.64
C VAL A 110 23.05 -12.52 -10.63
N ALA A 111 22.52 -13.75 -10.68
CA ALA A 111 23.34 -14.95 -10.70
C ALA A 111 24.24 -15.02 -11.94
N VAL A 112 23.77 -14.61 -13.12
CA VAL A 112 24.56 -14.57 -14.36
C VAL A 112 25.65 -13.49 -14.30
N GLN A 113 25.36 -12.34 -13.71
CA GLN A 113 26.33 -11.23 -13.62
C GLN A 113 27.46 -11.52 -12.63
N PHE A 114 27.20 -12.30 -11.58
CA PHE A 114 28.15 -12.60 -10.50
C PHE A 114 28.60 -14.07 -10.44
N SER A 115 28.33 -14.87 -11.48
CA SER A 115 28.92 -16.22 -11.67
C SER A 115 30.31 -16.12 -12.29
#